data_AF-M1K376-F1
#
_entry.id   AF-M1K376-F1
#
_cell.length_a   1.000
_cell.length_b   1.000
_cell.length_c   1.000
_cell.angle_alpha   90.00
_cell.angle_beta   90.00
_cell.angle_gamma   90.00
#
_symmetry.space_group_name_H-M   'P 1'
#
loop_
_entity.id
_entity.type
_entity.pdbx_description
1 polymer ?
#
loop_
_entity_poly.entity_id
_entity_poly.type
_entity_poly.pdbx_seq_one_letter_code
_entity_poly.pdbx_strand_id
1 'polypeptide(L)'
;MEKKEHVIIDATGQVAGKLAAKVAKLLLEGVRVTVVCAEEAVFVGSLERAMDKFKQYLNKRCLVNPRRGPFHFREPRMHLAKIIRRMISYKKPRGKAAMSRLATYEGIPRELEGQPRYKVTCAFVKYTGNPNRYVTLGKLLSMFGWKHAEAAKSLTDELKERESLASLQKKDLDKKIEELKTDKNFENEVNRRLAMLA
;
A
#
# COMPACT_ATOMS: atom_id res chain seq x y z
N MET A 1 3.08 8.78 21.30
CA MET A 1 2.21 8.10 20.32
C MET A 1 2.60 6.64 20.30
N GLU A 2 1.69 5.80 20.76
CA GLU A 2 1.85 4.35 20.76
C GLU A 2 2.05 3.87 19.32
N LYS A 3 3.19 3.24 19.04
CA LYS A 3 3.53 2.77 17.69
C LYS A 3 2.82 1.44 17.48
N LYS A 4 1.84 1.41 16.57
CA LYS A 4 1.20 0.16 16.14
C LYS A 4 2.27 -0.85 15.71
N GLU A 5 2.14 -2.08 16.18
CA GLU A 5 3.10 -3.15 15.89
C GLU A 5 3.15 -3.48 14.39
N HIS A 6 2.00 -3.41 13.71
CA HIS A 6 1.84 -3.69 12.29
C HIS A 6 0.97 -2.65 11.58
N VAL A 7 1.46 -2.15 10.44
CA VAL A 7 0.80 -1.12 9.62
C VAL A 7 0.66 -1.62 8.19
N ILE A 8 -0.57 -1.67 7.69
CA ILE A 8 -0.87 -2.00 6.30
C ILE A 8 -1.08 -0.70 5.53
N ILE A 9 -0.35 -0.54 4.43
CA ILE A 9 -0.37 0.66 3.59
C ILE A 9 -0.83 0.31 2.19
N ASP A 10 -1.88 0.96 1.71
CA ASP A 10 -2.34 0.85 0.33
C ASP A 10 -1.58 1.85 -0.56
N ALA A 11 -0.86 1.34 -1.57
CA ALA A 11 -0.05 2.14 -2.48
C ALA A 11 -0.87 2.82 -3.61
N THR A 12 -2.16 2.53 -3.73
CA THR A 12 -3.03 3.03 -4.79
C THR A 12 -3.05 4.56 -4.83
N GLY A 13 -2.60 5.12 -5.97
CA GLY A 13 -2.58 6.57 -6.21
C GLY A 13 -1.49 7.32 -5.43
N GLN A 14 -0.50 6.60 -4.89
CA GLN A 14 0.64 7.20 -4.19
C GLN A 14 1.90 7.25 -5.06
N VAL A 15 2.62 8.36 -4.99
CA VAL A 15 3.92 8.51 -5.65
C VAL A 15 4.93 7.57 -5.00
N ALA A 16 5.43 6.59 -5.75
CA ALA A 16 6.23 5.48 -5.25
C ALA A 16 7.44 5.92 -4.41
N GLY A 17 8.16 6.96 -4.84
CA GLY A 17 9.31 7.49 -4.11
C GLY A 17 8.94 8.16 -2.79
N LYS A 18 7.83 8.92 -2.74
CA LYS A 18 7.38 9.59 -1.51
C LYS A 18 6.83 8.59 -0.49
N LEU A 19 6.06 7.62 -0.97
CA LEU A 19 5.59 6.48 -0.17
C LEU A 19 6.80 5.73 0.41
N ALA A 20 7.78 5.38 -0.43
CA ALA A 20 8.96 4.63 -0.01
C ALA A 20 9.76 5.32 1.09
N ALA A 21 9.89 6.65 1.05
CA ALA A 21 10.62 7.41 2.07
C ALA A 21 9.96 7.30 3.46
N LYS A 22 8.62 7.39 3.52
CA LYS A 22 7.87 7.23 4.78
C LYS A 22 7.91 5.80 5.28
N VAL A 23 7.73 4.81 4.39
CA VAL A 23 7.85 3.39 4.73
C VAL A 23 9.25 3.07 5.27
N ALA A 24 10.31 3.54 4.62
CA ALA A 24 11.68 3.30 5.07
C ALA A 24 11.95 3.83 6.48
N LYS A 25 11.39 5.01 6.83
CA LYS A 25 11.51 5.57 8.18
C LYS A 25 10.78 4.72 9.21
N LEU A 26 9.55 4.28 8.92
CA LEU A 26 8.77 3.40 9.81
C LEU A 26 9.51 2.07 10.08
N LEU A 27 10.09 1.46 9.05
CA LEU A 27 10.87 0.22 9.19
C LEU A 27 12.10 0.39 10.09
N LEU A 28 12.79 1.53 9.98
CA LEU A 28 13.95 1.87 10.82
C LEU A 28 13.60 2.21 12.27
N GLU A 29 12.34 2.55 12.52
CA GLU A 29 11.76 2.78 13.84
C GLU A 29 11.23 1.49 14.50
N GLY A 30 11.27 0.36 13.79
CA GLY A 30 10.90 -0.95 14.32
C GLY A 30 9.48 -1.41 13.96
N VAL A 31 8.71 -0.61 13.23
CA VAL A 31 7.33 -0.94 12.85
C VAL A 31 7.32 -1.99 11.74
N ARG A 32 6.44 -3.00 11.83
CA ARG A 32 6.18 -3.94 10.74
C ARG A 32 5.29 -3.28 9.71
N VAL A 33 5.70 -3.24 8.45
CA VAL A 33 4.96 -2.56 7.39
C VAL A 33 4.64 -3.52 6.26
N THR A 34 3.37 -3.58 5.87
CA THR A 34 2.93 -4.32 4.71
C THR A 34 2.34 -3.37 3.68
N VAL A 35 2.94 -3.32 2.49
CA VAL A 35 2.43 -2.50 1.38
C VAL A 35 1.62 -3.39 0.45
N VAL A 36 0.37 -3.02 0.21
CA VAL A 36 -0.57 -3.71 -0.69
C VAL A 36 -0.86 -2.85 -1.93
N CYS A 37 -1.39 -3.47 -2.98
CA CYS A 37 -1.67 -2.84 -4.28
C CYS A 37 -0.45 -2.14 -4.89
N ALA A 38 0.73 -2.79 -4.85
CA ALA A 38 1.98 -2.19 -5.35
C ALA A 38 1.91 -1.81 -6.84
N GLU A 39 1.09 -2.50 -7.63
CA GLU A 39 0.82 -2.21 -9.04
C GLU A 39 0.17 -0.84 -9.27
N GLU A 40 -0.60 -0.34 -8.31
CA GLU A 40 -1.27 0.96 -8.38
C GLU A 40 -0.41 2.10 -7.83
N ALA A 41 0.83 1.82 -7.43
CA ALA A 41 1.82 2.85 -7.11
C ALA A 41 2.16 3.67 -8.36
N VAL A 42 2.49 4.95 -8.18
CA VAL A 42 2.56 5.91 -9.28
C VAL A 42 3.95 6.51 -9.46
N PHE A 43 4.35 6.68 -10.73
CA PHE A 43 5.41 7.59 -11.14
C PHE A 43 4.82 8.82 -11.84
N VAL A 44 5.26 10.00 -11.43
CA VAL A 44 4.86 11.27 -12.06
C VAL A 44 5.60 11.46 -13.39
N GLY A 45 4.90 11.88 -14.44
CA GLY A 45 5.44 12.09 -15.79
C GLY A 45 4.69 11.33 -16.87
N SER A 46 5.15 11.45 -18.12
CA SER A 46 4.62 10.68 -19.25
C SER A 46 5.12 9.24 -19.26
N LEU A 47 4.36 8.36 -19.92
CA LEU A 47 4.69 6.95 -20.12
C LEU A 47 6.04 6.75 -20.78
N GLU A 48 6.31 7.47 -21.86
CA GLU A 48 7.58 7.42 -22.61
C GLU A 48 8.78 7.68 -21.69
N ARG A 49 8.71 8.75 -20.89
CA ARG A 49 9.79 9.09 -19.94
C ARG A 49 9.98 8.00 -18.89
N ALA A 50 8.90 7.39 -18.41
CA ALA A 50 8.99 6.28 -17.45
C ALA A 50 9.61 5.03 -18.11
N MET A 51 9.24 4.73 -19.35
CA MET A 51 9.81 3.65 -20.14
C MET A 51 11.30 3.85 -20.40
N ASP A 52 11.72 5.06 -20.80
CA ASP A 52 13.14 5.34 -21.07
C ASP A 52 13.99 5.21 -19.81
N LYS A 53 13.50 5.69 -18.67
CA LYS A 53 14.15 5.47 -17.37
C LYS A 53 14.25 3.98 -17.04
N PHE A 54 13.22 3.20 -17.34
CA PHE A 54 13.24 1.77 -17.11
C PHE A 54 14.18 1.03 -18.06
N LYS A 55 14.24 1.40 -19.35
CA LYS A 55 15.22 0.88 -20.32
C LYS A 55 16.65 1.19 -19.90
N GLN A 56 16.93 2.42 -19.45
CA GLN A 56 18.23 2.79 -18.88
C GLN A 56 18.58 1.98 -17.64
N TYR A 57 17.58 1.60 -16.83
CA TYR A 57 17.77 0.68 -15.72
C TYR A 57 18.12 -0.74 -16.21
N LEU A 58 17.44 -1.27 -17.22
CA LEU A 58 17.70 -2.58 -17.81
C LEU A 58 19.08 -2.67 -18.50
N ASN A 59 19.58 -1.57 -19.05
CA ASN A 59 20.90 -1.52 -19.68
C ASN A 59 22.04 -1.73 -18.66
N LYS A 60 21.81 -1.50 -17.36
CA LYS A 60 22.82 -1.62 -16.30
C LYS A 60 23.02 -3.08 -15.91
N ARG A 61 23.89 -3.78 -16.65
CA ARG A 61 24.32 -5.16 -16.38
C ARG A 61 25.82 -5.25 -16.16
N CYS A 62 26.27 -6.30 -15.46
CA CYS A 62 27.69 -6.63 -15.44
C CYS A 62 28.08 -7.20 -16.81
N LEU A 63 29.10 -6.59 -17.45
CA LEU A 63 29.57 -7.03 -18.76
C LEU A 63 30.18 -8.43 -18.72
N VAL A 64 30.99 -8.71 -17.69
CA VAL A 64 31.73 -9.99 -17.55
C VAL A 64 30.79 -11.16 -17.27
N ASN A 65 29.92 -11.03 -16.26
CA ASN A 65 28.96 -12.08 -15.92
C ASN A 65 27.61 -11.46 -15.49
N PRO A 66 26.60 -11.46 -16.36
CA PRO A 66 25.28 -10.91 -16.07
C PRO A 66 24.61 -11.51 -14.82
N ARG A 67 24.93 -12.78 -14.46
CA ARG A 67 24.34 -13.45 -13.29
C ARG A 67 24.76 -12.83 -11.95
N ARG A 68 25.91 -12.15 -11.89
CA ARG A 68 26.43 -11.48 -10.67
C ARG A 68 26.08 -9.99 -10.61
N GLY A 69 25.46 -9.45 -11.67
CA GLY A 69 25.19 -8.03 -11.82
C GLY A 69 23.94 -7.53 -11.08
N PRO A 70 23.50 -6.31 -11.40
CA PRO A 70 22.24 -5.78 -10.90
C PRO A 70 21.04 -6.63 -11.40
N PHE A 71 20.24 -7.16 -10.48
CA PHE A 71 19.02 -7.88 -10.85
C PHE A 71 17.89 -6.93 -11.25
N HIS A 72 17.23 -7.19 -12.37
CA HIS A 72 16.10 -6.43 -12.87
C HIS A 72 14.77 -7.12 -12.55
N PHE A 73 14.09 -6.67 -11.50
CA PHE A 73 12.75 -7.13 -11.17
C PHE A 73 11.71 -6.51 -12.09
N ARG A 74 10.79 -7.34 -12.56
CA ARG A 74 9.65 -6.96 -13.41
C ARG A 74 8.36 -6.91 -12.61
N GLU A 75 8.32 -7.50 -11.42
CA GLU A 75 7.16 -7.53 -10.55
C GLU A 75 7.00 -6.18 -9.81
N PRO A 76 5.82 -5.53 -9.82
CA PRO A 76 5.57 -4.32 -9.06
C PRO A 76 5.96 -4.42 -7.59
N ARG A 77 5.65 -5.55 -6.93
CA ARG A 77 6.00 -5.76 -5.52
C ARG A 77 7.50 -5.65 -5.28
N MET A 78 8.28 -6.34 -6.12
CA MET A 78 9.74 -6.41 -5.97
C MET A 78 10.41 -5.12 -6.41
N HIS A 79 9.84 -4.44 -7.41
CA HIS A 79 10.31 -3.14 -7.85
C HIS A 79 10.15 -2.10 -6.74
N LEU A 80 8.98 -2.04 -6.11
CA LEU A 80 8.72 -1.12 -4.99
C LEU A 80 9.57 -1.47 -3.76
N ALA A 81 9.72 -2.75 -3.43
CA ALA A 81 10.63 -3.20 -2.38
C ALA A 81 12.09 -2.81 -2.66
N LYS A 82 12.53 -2.83 -3.92
CA LYS A 82 13.87 -2.38 -4.31
C LYS A 82 14.04 -0.86 -4.13
N ILE A 83 13.01 -0.06 -4.40
CA ILE A 83 13.02 1.39 -4.14
C ILE A 83 13.18 1.64 -2.64
N ILE A 84 12.36 1.00 -1.80
CA ILE A 84 12.42 1.13 -0.33
C ILE A 84 13.78 0.69 0.20
N ARG A 85 14.27 -0.47 -0.27
CA ARG A 85 15.56 -1.03 0.15
C ARG A 85 16.73 -0.08 -0.09
N ARG A 86 16.69 0.71 -1.18
CA ARG A 86 17.75 1.68 -1.51
C ARG A 86 17.72 2.93 -0.64
N MET A 87 16.64 3.19 0.09
CA MET A 87 16.54 4.27 1.09
C MET A 87 17.00 3.82 2.48
N ILE A 88 17.33 2.55 2.66
CA ILE A 88 17.80 1.95 3.92
C ILE A 88 19.25 1.49 3.73
N SER A 89 20.08 1.64 4.78
CA SER A 89 21.43 1.05 4.81
C SER A 89 21.36 -0.48 5.00
N TYR A 90 20.82 -1.19 4.01
CA TYR A 90 20.44 -2.61 4.08
C TYR A 90 21.61 -3.58 4.25
N LYS A 91 22.86 -3.14 4.03
CA LYS A 91 24.05 -3.96 4.26
C LYS A 91 24.37 -4.10 5.75
N LYS A 92 24.03 -3.10 6.57
CA LYS A 92 24.27 -3.11 8.02
C LYS A 92 23.23 -3.98 8.74
N PRO A 93 23.55 -4.56 9.91
CA PRO A 93 22.61 -5.40 10.67
C PRO A 93 21.26 -4.72 10.93
N ARG A 94 21.28 -3.44 11.35
CA ARG A 94 20.08 -2.63 11.55
C ARG A 94 19.21 -2.54 10.29
N GLY A 95 19.82 -2.38 9.12
CA GLY A 95 19.10 -2.29 7.85
C GLY A 95 18.53 -3.64 7.40
N LYS A 96 19.24 -4.74 7.65
CA LYS A 96 18.73 -6.09 7.40
C LYS A 96 17.48 -6.37 8.26
N ALA A 97 17.54 -6.05 9.55
CA ALA A 97 16.40 -6.18 10.47
C ALA A 97 15.22 -5.27 10.08
N ALA A 98 15.49 -4.08 9.52
CA ALA A 98 14.42 -3.23 8.99
C ALA A 98 13.76 -3.84 7.75
N MET A 99 14.56 -4.42 6.83
CA MET A 99 14.02 -5.05 5.62
C MET A 99 13.23 -6.33 5.90
N SER A 100 13.56 -7.09 6.95
CA SER A 100 12.78 -8.28 7.33
C SER A 100 11.37 -7.96 7.84
N ARG A 101 11.11 -6.69 8.23
CA ARG A 101 9.80 -6.20 8.65
C ARG A 101 8.91 -5.76 7.49
N LEU A 102 9.46 -5.63 6.29
CA LEU A 102 8.74 -5.19 5.10
C LEU A 102 8.14 -6.38 4.36
N ALA A 103 6.83 -6.33 4.10
CA ALA A 103 6.17 -7.16 3.11
C ALA A 103 5.54 -6.28 2.03
N THR A 104 5.61 -6.71 0.77
CA THR A 104 5.03 -5.99 -0.37
C THR A 104 4.26 -6.97 -1.25
N TYR A 105 3.03 -6.64 -1.59
CA TYR A 105 2.14 -7.48 -2.39
C TYR A 105 1.60 -6.72 -3.61
N GLU A 106 1.38 -7.47 -4.68
CA GLU A 106 0.49 -7.05 -5.78
C GLU A 106 -0.94 -7.41 -5.37
N GLY A 107 -1.87 -6.46 -5.52
CA GLY A 107 -3.21 -6.57 -4.96
C GLY A 107 -3.22 -6.72 -3.43
N ILE A 108 -4.29 -7.35 -2.92
CA ILE A 108 -4.51 -7.58 -1.49
C ILE A 108 -4.66 -9.08 -1.25
N PRO A 109 -3.74 -9.71 -0.48
CA PRO A 109 -3.88 -11.10 -0.07
C PRO A 109 -5.12 -11.33 0.80
N ARG A 110 -5.72 -12.52 0.71
CA ARG A 110 -6.91 -12.91 1.52
C ARG A 110 -6.68 -12.76 3.04
N GLU A 111 -5.46 -12.99 3.52
CA GLU A 111 -5.11 -12.85 4.94
C GLU A 111 -5.28 -11.41 5.47
N LEU A 112 -5.16 -10.41 4.59
CA LEU A 112 -5.25 -8.99 4.93
C LEU A 112 -6.62 -8.39 4.57
N GLU A 113 -7.55 -9.23 4.11
CA GLU A 113 -8.90 -8.81 3.78
C GLU A 113 -9.65 -8.34 5.05
N GLY A 114 -10.41 -7.24 4.94
CA GLY A 114 -11.12 -6.64 6.08
C GLY A 114 -10.26 -5.90 7.10
N GLN A 115 -8.93 -6.01 7.02
CA GLN A 115 -8.03 -5.26 7.90
C GLN A 115 -7.97 -3.77 7.52
N PRO A 116 -7.83 -2.85 8.50
CA PRO A 116 -7.74 -1.42 8.22
C PRO A 116 -6.45 -1.10 7.45
N ARG A 117 -6.62 -0.52 6.25
CA ARG A 117 -5.52 -0.09 5.38
C ARG A 117 -5.35 1.42 5.48
N TYR A 118 -4.11 1.87 5.56
CA TYR A 118 -3.77 3.29 5.65
C TYR A 118 -3.19 3.82 4.35
N LYS A 119 -3.37 5.11 4.11
CA LYS A 119 -2.70 5.82 3.01
C LYS A 119 -1.86 6.96 3.55
N VAL A 120 -0.74 7.23 2.90
CA VAL A 120 0.17 8.29 3.29
C VAL A 120 -0.28 9.58 2.60
N THR A 121 -0.89 10.49 3.36
CA THR A 121 -1.47 11.75 2.86
C THR A 121 -0.48 12.55 2.01
N CYS A 122 0.75 12.73 2.49
CA CYS A 122 1.79 13.50 1.77
C CYS A 122 2.33 12.84 0.49
N ALA A 123 1.98 11.57 0.23
CA ALA A 123 2.47 10.81 -0.92
C ALA A 123 1.46 10.73 -2.06
N PHE A 124 0.20 11.13 -1.88
CA PHE A 124 -0.78 11.08 -2.95
C PHE A 124 -0.40 11.98 -4.14
N VAL A 125 -0.66 11.46 -5.33
CA VAL A 125 -0.42 12.17 -6.60
C VAL A 125 -1.21 13.47 -6.64
N LYS A 126 -2.47 13.46 -6.16
CA LYS A 126 -3.36 14.64 -6.09
C LYS A 126 -2.72 15.85 -5.43
N TYR A 127 -1.91 15.65 -4.39
CA TYR A 127 -1.26 16.73 -3.64
C TYR A 127 0.17 17.03 -4.10
N THR A 128 0.82 16.07 -4.77
CA THR A 128 2.27 16.09 -5.00
C THR A 128 2.65 16.53 -6.41
N GLY A 129 1.81 16.25 -7.40
CA GLY A 129 2.15 16.44 -8.80
C GLY A 129 0.92 16.72 -9.64
N ASN A 130 1.10 16.74 -10.96
CA ASN A 130 -0.02 16.92 -11.86
C ASN A 130 -0.90 15.65 -11.87
N PRO A 131 -2.17 15.74 -11.45
CA PRO A 131 -3.08 14.60 -11.43
C PRO A 131 -3.34 14.00 -12.80
N ASN A 132 -3.09 14.73 -13.89
CA ASN A 132 -3.40 14.27 -15.25
C ASN A 132 -2.19 13.62 -15.94
N ARG A 133 -0.99 13.68 -15.35
CA ARG A 133 0.24 13.20 -15.99
C ARG A 133 1.03 12.28 -15.07
N TYR A 134 0.57 11.04 -14.98
CA TYR A 134 1.23 10.00 -14.22
C TYR A 134 1.06 8.61 -14.85
N VAL A 135 1.87 7.67 -14.39
CA VAL A 135 1.91 6.30 -14.86
C VAL A 135 1.85 5.36 -13.66
N THR A 136 0.95 4.39 -13.68
CA THR A 136 0.91 3.32 -12.67
C THR A 136 2.04 2.32 -12.90
N LEU A 137 2.58 1.79 -11.82
CA LEU A 137 3.70 0.84 -11.83
C LEU A 137 3.33 -0.44 -12.57
N GLY A 138 2.10 -0.91 -12.39
CA GLY A 138 1.55 -2.07 -13.09
C GLY A 138 1.52 -1.88 -14.60
N LYS A 139 1.03 -0.72 -15.09
CA LYS A 139 1.02 -0.40 -16.52
C LYS A 139 2.44 -0.36 -17.09
N LEU A 140 3.38 0.27 -16.37
CA LEU A 140 4.77 0.34 -16.80
C LEU A 140 5.38 -1.06 -16.91
N LEU A 141 5.26 -1.86 -15.85
CA LEU A 141 5.94 -3.16 -15.75
C LEU A 141 5.30 -4.26 -16.59
N SER A 142 3.99 -4.17 -16.86
CA SER A 142 3.31 -5.05 -17.82
C SER A 142 3.99 -5.03 -19.19
N MET A 143 4.34 -3.83 -19.69
CA MET A 143 5.09 -3.67 -20.94
C MET A 143 6.51 -4.27 -20.91
N PHE A 144 7.09 -4.45 -19.72
CA PHE A 144 8.44 -4.99 -19.54
C PHE A 144 8.45 -6.45 -19.07
N GLY A 145 7.31 -7.15 -19.16
CA GLY A 145 7.23 -8.60 -18.96
C GLY A 145 6.64 -9.05 -17.62
N TRP A 146 5.86 -8.21 -16.93
CA TRP A 146 5.00 -8.66 -15.83
C TRP A 146 3.73 -9.31 -16.38
N LYS A 147 3.57 -10.62 -16.18
CA LYS A 147 2.50 -11.43 -16.80
C LYS A 147 1.19 -11.47 -16.00
N HIS A 148 1.22 -11.13 -14.72
CA HIS A 148 0.11 -11.36 -13.80
C HIS A 148 -0.77 -10.13 -13.56
N ALA A 149 -0.72 -9.15 -14.48
CA ALA A 149 -1.46 -7.90 -14.35
C ALA A 149 -2.98 -8.12 -14.30
N GLU A 150 -3.51 -8.95 -15.21
CA GLU A 150 -4.95 -9.24 -15.28
C GLU A 150 -5.43 -10.02 -14.07
N ALA A 151 -4.68 -11.05 -13.66
CA ALA A 151 -5.00 -11.85 -12.48
C ALA A 151 -4.97 -11.02 -11.18
N ALA A 152 -4.02 -10.10 -11.03
CA ALA A 152 -4.00 -9.18 -9.89
C ALA A 152 -5.22 -8.27 -9.91
N LYS A 153 -5.60 -7.75 -11.08
CA LYS A 153 -6.76 -6.88 -11.25
C LYS A 153 -8.07 -7.59 -10.90
N SER A 154 -8.30 -8.80 -11.44
CA SER A 154 -9.51 -9.57 -11.16
C SER A 154 -9.68 -9.85 -9.67
N LEU A 155 -8.60 -10.30 -9.00
CA LEU A 155 -8.61 -10.55 -7.55
C LEU A 155 -8.91 -9.28 -6.74
N THR A 156 -8.38 -8.12 -7.15
CA THR A 156 -8.69 -6.86 -6.48
C THR A 156 -10.12 -6.39 -6.71
N ASP A 157 -10.68 -6.64 -7.90
CA ASP A 157 -12.04 -6.22 -8.23
C ASP A 157 -13.07 -7.10 -7.50
N GLU A 158 -12.87 -8.43 -7.45
CA GLU A 158 -13.65 -9.35 -6.60
C GLU A 158 -13.61 -8.95 -5.11
N LEU A 159 -12.45 -8.50 -4.63
CA LEU A 159 -12.30 -8.06 -3.25
C LEU A 159 -13.02 -6.72 -3.01
N LYS A 160 -12.96 -5.76 -3.93
CA LYS A 160 -13.70 -4.49 -3.82
C LYS A 160 -15.21 -4.72 -3.79
N GLU A 161 -15.71 -5.64 -4.61
CA GLU A 161 -17.13 -6.01 -4.61
C GLU A 161 -17.55 -6.57 -3.25
N ARG A 162 -16.81 -7.54 -2.71
CA ARG A 162 -17.06 -8.09 -1.35
C ARG A 162 -16.99 -7.01 -0.27
N GLU A 163 -15.99 -6.13 -0.32
CA GLU A 163 -15.85 -5.01 0.62
C GLU A 163 -17.00 -4.00 0.51
N SER A 164 -17.49 -3.74 -0.71
CA SER A 164 -18.63 -2.84 -0.95
C SER A 164 -19.91 -3.39 -0.34
N LEU A 165 -20.19 -4.69 -0.50
CA LEU A 165 -21.34 -5.37 0.07
C LEU A 165 -21.28 -5.34 1.60
N ALA A 166 -20.12 -5.68 2.17
CA ALA A 166 -19.89 -5.61 3.60
C ALA A 166 -20.05 -4.18 4.15
N SER A 167 -19.60 -3.16 3.40
CA SER A 167 -19.79 -1.76 3.79
C SER A 167 -21.24 -1.32 3.76
N LEU A 168 -22.06 -1.79 2.81
CA LEU A 168 -23.48 -1.49 2.75
C LEU A 168 -24.21 -2.12 3.94
N GLN A 169 -23.97 -3.41 4.19
CA GLN A 169 -24.52 -4.11 5.36
C GLN A 169 -24.16 -3.41 6.67
N LYS A 170 -22.90 -2.98 6.81
CA LYS A 170 -22.46 -2.22 7.97
C LYS A 170 -23.20 -0.88 8.11
N LYS A 171 -23.38 -0.13 7.03
CA LYS A 171 -24.14 1.13 7.06
C LYS A 171 -25.59 0.92 7.48
N ASP A 172 -26.23 -0.15 7.01
CA ASP A 172 -27.62 -0.44 7.40
C ASP A 172 -27.73 -0.87 8.86
N LEU A 173 -26.74 -1.59 9.39
CA LEU A 173 -26.63 -1.87 10.82
C LEU A 173 -26.39 -0.59 11.63
N ASP A 174 -25.47 0.27 11.19
CA ASP A 174 -25.16 1.54 11.86
C ASP A 174 -26.40 2.45 11.93
N LYS A 175 -27.23 2.51 10.86
CA LYS A 175 -28.52 3.22 10.88
C LYS A 175 -29.48 2.68 11.94
N LYS A 176 -29.65 1.36 12.02
CA LYS A 176 -30.49 0.73 13.05
C LYS A 176 -29.98 1.02 14.45
N ILE A 177 -28.66 1.06 14.64
CA ILE A 177 -28.05 1.44 15.92
C ILE A 177 -28.36 2.90 16.25
N GLU A 178 -28.28 3.81 15.28
CA GLU A 178 -28.65 5.22 15.49
C GLU A 178 -30.13 5.39 15.82
N GLU A 179 -31.03 4.66 15.14
CA GLU A 179 -32.46 4.63 15.47
C GLU A 179 -32.67 4.19 16.93
N LEU A 180 -32.05 3.07 17.35
CA LEU A 180 -32.12 2.57 18.73
C LEU A 180 -31.52 3.54 19.75
N LYS A 181 -30.49 4.31 19.39
CA LYS A 181 -29.92 5.34 20.28
C LYS A 181 -30.88 6.50 20.49
N THR A 182 -31.72 6.84 19.51
CA THR A 182 -32.71 7.92 19.62
C THR A 182 -33.95 7.52 20.43
N ASP A 183 -34.14 6.22 20.70
CA ASP A 183 -35.26 5.75 21.50
C ASP A 183 -35.13 6.21 22.97
N LYS A 184 -36.17 6.87 23.47
CA LYS A 184 -36.24 7.38 24.86
C LYS A 184 -36.02 6.29 25.91
N ASN A 185 -36.43 5.07 25.62
CA ASN A 185 -36.23 3.93 26.52
C ASN A 185 -34.74 3.60 26.69
N PHE A 186 -33.98 3.66 25.60
CA PHE A 186 -32.53 3.43 25.64
C PHE A 186 -31.82 4.57 26.36
N GLU A 187 -32.20 5.82 26.09
CA GLU A 187 -31.65 7.00 26.77
C GLU A 187 -31.86 6.95 28.29
N ASN A 188 -33.07 6.60 28.74
CA ASN A 188 -33.38 6.46 30.16
C ASN A 188 -32.55 5.36 30.85
N GLU A 189 -32.36 4.22 30.18
CA GLU A 189 -31.56 3.11 30.73
C GLU A 189 -30.07 3.46 30.80
N VAL A 190 -29.52 4.16 29.80
CA VAL A 190 -28.14 4.65 29.83
C VAL A 190 -27.95 5.64 30.97
N ASN A 191 -28.85 6.63 31.11
CA ASN A 191 -28.78 7.61 32.19
C ASN A 191 -28.88 6.97 33.58
N ARG A 192 -29.72 5.94 33.73
CA ARG A 192 -29.81 5.16 34.97
C ARG A 192 -28.49 4.49 35.33
N ARG A 193 -27.80 3.89 34.37
CA ARG A 193 -26.50 3.22 34.61
C ARG A 193 -25.37 4.20 34.85
N LEU A 194 -25.36 5.33 34.14
CA LEU A 194 -24.41 6.41 34.38
C LEU A 194 -24.56 6.99 35.80
N ALA A 195 -25.79 7.14 36.28
CA ALA A 195 -26.07 7.60 37.64
C ALA A 195 -25.65 6.61 38.75
N MET A 196 -25.44 5.33 38.44
CA MET A 196 -24.89 4.35 39.40
C MET A 196 -23.34 4.32 39.43
N LEU A 197 -22.70 4.92 38.42
CA LEU A 197 -21.24 5.03 38.31
C LEU A 197 -20.71 6.33 38.93
N ALA A 198 -21.58 7.32 39.13
CA ALA A 198 -21.30 8.59 39.81
C ALA A 198 -21.56 8.47 41.31
#